data_AF-A0A9W8Q8N0-F1
#
_entry.id   AF-A0A9W8Q8N0-F1
#
_cell.length_a   1.000
_cell.length_b   1.000
_cell.length_c   1.000
_cell.angle_alpha   90.00
_cell.angle_beta   90.00
_cell.angle_gamma   90.00
#
_symmetry.space_group_name_H-M   'P 1'
#
loop_
_entity.id
_entity.type
_entity.pdbx_description
1 polymer ?
#
loop_
_entity_poly.entity_id
_entity_poly.type
_entity_poly.pdbx_seq_one_letter_code
_entity_poly.pdbx_strand_id
1 'polypeptide(L)'
;MAPPQKVVVVGGGPVGALSALYAARRGYAVELYELRDDPNYGSQSARPDIAVIPLALSERGIRAIAEAGVPGLLDRILDNSRPIDTRMIHTRDAHGNIKNIPMVYGPQGQVNNLRCF
;
A
#
# COMPACT_ATOMS: atom_id res chain seq x y z
N MET A 1 -21.47 15.84 26.89
CA MET A 1 -20.75 15.33 25.71
C MET A 1 -21.17 13.88 25.54
N ALA A 2 -21.80 13.50 24.42
CA ALA A 2 -22.19 12.11 24.20
C ALA A 2 -20.93 11.22 24.21
N PRO A 3 -21.00 10.00 24.78
CA PRO A 3 -19.85 9.09 24.75
C PRO A 3 -19.44 8.84 23.29
N PRO A 4 -18.13 8.73 23.01
CA PRO A 4 -17.65 8.45 21.67
C PRO A 4 -18.30 7.18 21.14
N GLN A 5 -18.88 7.25 19.95
CA GLN A 5 -19.49 6.08 19.32
C GLN A 5 -18.41 5.03 19.08
N LYS A 6 -18.73 3.77 19.40
CA LYS A 6 -17.82 2.64 19.23
C LYS A 6 -17.88 2.12 17.79
N VAL A 7 -16.72 1.92 17.17
CA VAL A 7 -16.56 1.37 15.82
C VAL A 7 -15.68 0.14 15.90
N VAL A 8 -16.15 -0.97 15.36
CA VAL A 8 -15.37 -2.22 15.25
C VAL A 8 -14.98 -2.42 13.79
N VAL A 9 -13.68 -2.57 13.55
CA VAL A 9 -13.12 -2.91 12.24
C VAL A 9 -12.64 -4.36 12.28
N VAL A 10 -13.12 -5.16 11.33
CA VAL A 10 -12.74 -6.57 11.19
C VAL A 10 -11.81 -6.70 9.98
N GLY A 11 -10.57 -7.14 10.22
CA GLY A 11 -9.48 -7.26 9.27
C GLY A 11 -8.46 -6.13 9.38
N GLY A 12 -7.22 -6.44 9.77
CA GLY A 12 -6.07 -5.55 9.89
C GLY A 12 -5.22 -5.45 8.62
N GLY A 13 -5.81 -5.70 7.45
CA GLY A 13 -5.17 -5.45 6.16
C GLY A 13 -5.01 -3.95 5.84
N PRO A 14 -4.44 -3.59 4.67
CA PRO A 14 -4.20 -2.19 4.30
C PRO A 14 -5.45 -1.30 4.37
N VAL A 15 -6.59 -1.82 3.90
CA VAL A 15 -7.87 -1.08 3.90
C VAL A 15 -8.44 -0.94 5.32
N GLY A 16 -8.38 -2.00 6.12
CA GLY A 16 -8.91 -1.99 7.49
C GLY A 16 -8.08 -1.15 8.45
N ALA A 17 -6.75 -1.20 8.33
CA ALA A 17 -5.86 -0.32 9.07
C ALA A 17 -6.13 1.16 8.72
N LEU A 18 -6.27 1.47 7.43
CA LEU A 18 -6.57 2.84 6.99
C LEU A 18 -7.96 3.30 7.48
N SER A 19 -8.99 2.47 7.38
CA SER A 19 -10.34 2.83 7.84
C SER A 19 -10.38 3.05 9.37
N ALA A 20 -9.66 2.24 10.14
CA ALA A 20 -9.49 2.41 11.58
C ALA A 20 -8.83 3.76 11.92
N LEU A 21 -7.78 4.17 11.18
CA LEU A 21 -7.15 5.48 11.35
C LEU A 21 -8.14 6.63 11.08
N TYR A 22 -8.92 6.55 10.00
CA TYR A 22 -9.93 7.57 9.70
C TYR A 22 -11.04 7.63 10.76
N ALA A 23 -11.47 6.48 11.30
CA ALA A 23 -12.45 6.44 12.38
C ALA A 23 -11.86 7.05 13.68
N ALA A 24 -10.64 6.68 14.05
CA ALA A 24 -9.97 7.23 15.23
C ALA A 24 -9.81 8.76 15.12
N ARG A 25 -9.40 9.26 13.94
CA ARG A 25 -9.27 10.70 13.67
C ARG A 25 -10.60 11.46 13.80
N ARG A 26 -11.73 10.81 13.51
CA ARG A 26 -13.08 11.41 13.66
C ARG A 26 -13.60 11.36 15.11
N GLY A 27 -12.81 10.83 16.06
CA GLY A 27 -13.17 10.78 17.48
C GLY A 27 -13.99 9.55 17.89
N TYR A 28 -14.05 8.51 17.05
CA TYR A 28 -14.67 7.24 17.41
C TYR A 28 -13.76 6.42 18.33
N ALA A 29 -14.36 5.61 19.21
CA ALA A 29 -13.64 4.59 19.95
C ALA A 29 -13.50 3.34 19.06
N VAL A 30 -12.30 3.11 18.53
CA VAL A 30 -12.05 2.08 17.50
C VAL A 30 -11.44 0.82 18.11
N GLU A 31 -12.00 -0.34 17.77
CA GLU A 31 -11.40 -1.66 18.00
C GLU A 31 -11.14 -2.32 16.65
N LEU A 32 -9.91 -2.84 16.47
CA LEU A 32 -9.49 -3.55 15.25
C LEU A 32 -9.20 -5.01 15.61
N TYR A 33 -9.86 -5.93 14.92
CA TYR A 33 -9.64 -7.37 15.08
C TYR A 33 -9.03 -7.93 13.79
N GLU A 34 -7.90 -8.61 13.89
CA GLU A 34 -7.26 -9.35 12.81
C GLU A 34 -7.19 -10.83 13.19
N LEU A 35 -7.41 -11.70 12.21
CA LEU A 35 -7.38 -13.15 12.43
C LEU A 35 -5.94 -13.65 12.58
N ARG A 36 -5.02 -13.06 11.83
CA ARG A 36 -3.60 -13.41 11.84
C ARG A 36 -2.90 -12.78 13.04
N ASP A 37 -1.81 -13.41 13.46
CA ASP A 37 -0.91 -12.82 14.44
C ASP A 37 -0.30 -11.51 13.94
N ASP A 38 0.17 -10.67 14.87
CA ASP A 38 0.85 -9.42 14.52
C ASP A 38 2.06 -9.70 13.62
N PRO A 39 2.09 -9.17 12.38
CA PRO A 39 3.19 -9.39 11.44
C PRO A 39 4.54 -8.85 11.94
N ASN A 40 4.54 -7.97 12.94
CA ASN A 40 5.76 -7.41 13.55
C ASN A 40 6.25 -8.19 14.78
N TYR A 41 5.49 -9.19 15.23
CA TYR A 41 5.77 -9.94 16.45
C TYR A 41 6.38 -11.31 16.12
N GLY A 42 7.71 -11.41 16.13
CA GLY A 42 8.47 -12.63 15.82
C GLY A 42 9.64 -12.42 14.86
N SER A 43 10.42 -13.46 14.56
CA SER A 43 11.48 -13.38 13.54
C SER A 43 10.86 -13.37 12.13
N GLN A 44 11.36 -12.51 11.23
CA GLN A 44 10.92 -12.43 9.82
C GLN A 44 11.00 -13.79 9.08
N SER A 45 11.83 -14.70 9.59
CA SER A 45 12.04 -16.07 9.09
C SER A 45 11.00 -17.09 9.59
N ALA A 46 10.08 -16.73 10.50
CA ALA A 46 9.18 -17.67 11.17
C ALA A 46 7.75 -17.74 10.61
N ARG A 47 7.44 -17.00 9.52
CA ARG A 47 6.07 -16.92 8.98
C ARG A 47 6.04 -17.04 7.45
N PRO A 48 6.10 -18.27 6.88
CA PRO A 48 5.91 -18.51 5.44
C PRO A 48 4.47 -18.23 4.96
N ASP A 49 3.52 -18.03 5.88
CA ASP A 49 2.12 -17.72 5.65
C ASP A 49 1.86 -16.24 5.30
N ILE A 50 2.81 -15.35 5.60
CA ILE A 50 2.75 -13.94 5.21
C ILE A 50 3.60 -13.75 3.94
N ALA A 51 2.99 -14.05 2.79
CA ALA A 51 3.61 -13.72 1.51
C ALA A 51 3.73 -12.18 1.40
N VAL A 52 4.97 -11.69 1.32
CA VAL A 52 5.23 -10.30 0.95
C VAL A 52 5.01 -10.19 -0.55
N ILE A 53 3.85 -9.68 -0.93
CA ILE A 53 3.49 -9.47 -2.34
C ILE A 53 3.70 -7.98 -2.66
N PRO A 54 4.58 -7.65 -3.62
CA PRO A 54 4.71 -6.28 -4.13
C PRO A 54 3.37 -5.75 -4.63
N LEU A 55 3.00 -4.56 -4.19
CA LEU A 55 1.80 -3.86 -4.64
C LEU A 55 2.17 -2.49 -5.18
N ALA A 56 1.45 -2.07 -6.22
CA ALA A 56 1.57 -0.75 -6.81
C ALA A 56 0.66 0.24 -6.08
N LEU A 57 1.26 1.24 -5.47
CA LEU A 57 0.60 2.38 -4.87
C LEU A 57 0.42 3.48 -5.94
N SER A 58 -0.84 3.72 -6.28
CA SER A 58 -1.24 4.82 -7.17
C SER A 58 -1.38 6.14 -6.41
N GLU A 59 -1.51 7.24 -7.14
CA GLU A 59 -1.82 8.58 -6.61
C GLU A 59 -3.01 8.57 -5.62
N ARG A 60 -4.07 7.79 -5.90
CA ARG A 60 -5.22 7.66 -5.00
C ARG A 60 -4.85 7.08 -3.65
N GLY A 61 -3.95 6.10 -3.63
CA GLY A 61 -3.47 5.47 -2.40
C GLY A 61 -2.56 6.41 -1.61
N ILE A 62 -1.66 7.12 -2.30
CA ILE A 62 -0.79 8.15 -1.71
C ILE A 62 -1.64 9.21 -1.01
N ARG A 63 -2.65 9.75 -1.69
CA ARG A 63 -3.57 10.74 -1.11
C ARG A 63 -4.35 10.21 0.08
N ALA A 64 -4.89 9.00 -0.01
CA ALA A 64 -5.65 8.40 1.09
C ALA A 64 -4.79 8.21 2.35
N ILE A 65 -3.50 7.85 2.18
CA ILE A 65 -2.55 7.72 3.29
C ILE A 65 -2.20 9.10 3.86
N ALA A 66 -1.95 10.10 3.00
CA ALA A 66 -1.65 11.46 3.43
C ALA A 66 -2.79 12.07 4.25
N GLU A 67 -4.02 11.89 3.78
CA GLU A 67 -5.22 12.44 4.40
C GLU A 67 -5.63 11.75 5.70
N ALA A 68 -5.15 10.53 5.96
CA ALA A 68 -5.31 9.87 7.25
C ALA A 68 -4.72 10.71 8.40
N GLY A 69 -3.76 11.60 8.09
CA GLY A 69 -3.24 12.59 9.03
C GLY A 69 -2.32 12.02 10.10
N VAL A 70 -1.68 10.89 9.84
CA VAL A 70 -0.65 10.32 10.70
C VAL A 70 0.71 10.91 10.30
N PRO A 71 1.37 11.71 11.15
CA PRO A 71 2.64 12.34 10.80
C PRO A 71 3.72 11.31 10.43
N GLY A 72 4.41 11.52 9.32
CA GLY A 72 5.50 10.67 8.85
C GLY A 72 5.10 9.29 8.33
N LEU A 73 3.81 8.93 8.30
CA LEU A 73 3.37 7.63 7.78
C LEU A 73 3.63 7.50 6.28
N LEU A 74 3.26 8.52 5.52
CA LEU A 74 3.47 8.52 4.06
C LEU A 74 4.96 8.46 3.72
N ASP A 75 5.79 9.28 4.37
CA ASP A 75 7.23 9.33 4.13
C ASP A 75 7.86 7.96 4.37
N ARG A 76 7.54 7.32 5.49
CA ARG A 76 8.02 5.96 5.80
C ARG A 76 7.61 4.92 4.76
N ILE A 77 6.43 5.05 4.16
CA ILE A 77 5.97 4.14 3.09
C ILE A 77 6.73 4.42 1.79
N LEU A 78 6.91 5.70 1.45
CA LEU A 78 7.60 6.13 0.24
C LEU A 78 9.10 5.79 0.29
N ASP A 79 9.76 5.95 1.44
CA ASP A 79 11.16 5.59 1.68
C ASP A 79 11.43 4.10 1.44
N ASN A 80 10.40 3.26 1.64
CA ASN A 80 10.45 1.82 1.41
C ASN A 80 9.84 1.41 0.05
N SER A 81 9.60 2.37 -0.86
CA SER A 81 9.03 2.12 -2.17
C SER A 81 10.01 2.47 -3.29
N ARG A 82 9.80 1.91 -4.48
CA ARG A 82 10.52 2.25 -5.70
C ARG A 82 9.56 2.81 -6.75
N PRO A 83 9.92 3.92 -7.41
CA PRO A 83 9.10 4.45 -8.48
C PRO A 83 9.07 3.49 -9.69
N ILE A 84 7.90 3.41 -10.32
CA ILE A 84 7.66 2.78 -11.62
C ILE A 84 7.16 3.87 -12.56
N ASP A 85 8.05 4.33 -13.43
CA ASP A 85 7.76 5.39 -14.39
C ASP A 85 7.19 4.86 -15.71
N THR A 86 7.44 3.58 -16.02
CA THR A 86 7.05 2.97 -17.30
C THR A 86 6.52 1.55 -17.13
N ARG A 87 5.55 1.18 -17.97
CA ARG A 87 5.24 -0.23 -18.26
C ARG A 87 6.18 -0.70 -19.36
N MET A 88 6.95 -1.76 -19.09
CA MET A 88 7.78 -2.38 -20.12
C MET A 88 6.97 -3.38 -20.93
N ILE A 89 6.93 -3.21 -22.26
CA ILE A 89 6.35 -4.19 -23.18
C ILE A 89 7.48 -5.03 -23.75
N HIS A 90 7.45 -6.33 -23.47
CA HIS A 90 8.35 -7.30 -24.07
C HIS A 90 7.69 -7.87 -25.34
N THR A 91 8.26 -7.58 -26.51
CA THR A 91 7.78 -8.09 -27.79
C THR A 91 8.92 -8.77 -28.55
N ARG A 92 8.59 -9.41 -29.68
CA ARG A 92 9.58 -9.94 -30.62
C ARG A 92 9.48 -9.20 -31.94
N ASP A 93 10.62 -8.93 -32.56
CA ASP A 93 10.65 -8.41 -33.92
C ASP A 93 10.38 -9.51 -34.96
N ALA A 94 10.34 -9.14 -36.24
CA ALA A 94 10.15 -10.07 -37.35
C ALA A 94 11.27 -11.12 -37.48
N HIS A 95 12.44 -10.89 -36.88
CA HIS A 95 13.58 -11.79 -36.87
C HIS A 95 13.65 -12.63 -35.58
N GLY A 96 12.66 -12.52 -34.69
CA GLY A 96 12.57 -13.27 -33.43
C GLY A 96 13.37 -12.68 -32.26
N ASN A 97 14.02 -11.53 -32.42
CA ASN A 97 14.78 -10.89 -31.35
C ASN A 97 13.86 -10.26 -30.31
N ILE A 98 14.26 -10.31 -29.04
CA ILE A 98 13.53 -9.64 -27.95
C ILE A 98 13.69 -8.13 -28.11
N LYS A 99 12.57 -7.42 -28.16
CA LYS A 99 12.50 -5.96 -28.18
C LYS A 99 11.72 -5.48 -26.96
N ASN A 100 12.30 -4.56 -26.22
CA ASN A 100 11.70 -3.93 -25.06
C ASN A 100 11.23 -2.53 -25.45
N ILE A 101 9.93 -2.25 -25.29
CA ILE A 101 9.34 -0.94 -25.61
C ILE A 101 8.81 -0.34 -24.30
N PRO A 102 9.41 0.77 -23.81
CA PRO A 102 8.90 1.46 -22.63
C PRO A 102 7.63 2.24 -22.99
N MET A 103 6.58 2.07 -22.18
CA MET A 103 5.35 2.85 -22.25
C MET A 103 5.20 3.66 -20.97
N VAL A 104 5.36 4.97 -21.07
CA VAL A 104 5.23 5.90 -19.94
C VAL A 104 3.77 5.93 -19.45
N TYR A 105 3.56 6.05 -18.14
CA TYR A 105 2.22 6.15 -17.57
C TYR A 105 1.63 7.57 -17.74
N GLY A 106 0.41 7.63 -18.28
CA GLY A 106 -0.36 8.88 -18.45
C GLY A 106 0.22 9.86 -19.49
N PRO A 107 -0.54 10.87 -19.92
CA PRO A 107 -0.08 11.89 -20.87
C PRO A 107 0.95 12.88 -20.28
N GLN A 108 1.17 12.86 -18.95
CA GLN A 108 2.04 13.80 -18.23
C GLN A 108 3.19 13.11 -17.45
N GLY A 109 3.48 11.83 -17.70
CA GLY A 109 4.56 11.14 -16.98
C GLY A 109 4.22 10.84 -15.51
N GLN A 110 2.99 10.38 -15.26
CA GLN A 110 2.57 9.94 -13.93
C GLN A 110 3.41 8.73 -13.50
N VAL A 111 3.66 8.58 -12.21
CA VAL A 111 4.47 7.49 -11.66
C VAL A 111 3.63 6.67 -10.68
N ASN A 112 3.81 5.35 -10.70
CA ASN A 112 3.26 4.48 -9.65
C ASN A 112 4.41 4.04 -8.76
N ASN A 113 4.20 3.97 -7.45
CA ASN A 113 5.26 3.48 -6.55
C ASN A 113 5.01 2.00 -6.24
N LEU A 114 6.04 1.17 -6.32
CA LEU A 114 5.98 -0.25 -6.00
C LEU A 114 7.03 -0.59 -4.97
N ARG A 115 6.66 -1.30 -3.91
CA ARG A 115 7.65 -1.90 -3.02
C ARG A 115 8.08 -3.25 -3.60
N CYS A 116 9.30 -3.31 -4.14
CA CYS A 116 10.02 -4.55 -4.41
C CYS A 116 11.21 -4.63 -3.45
N PHE A 117 11.08 -5.40 -2.37
CA PHE A 117 11.99 -6.46 -1.89
C PHE A 117 11.29 -7.23 -0.78
#